data_AF-A0A928KXN1-F1
#
_entry.id   AF-A0A928KXN1-F1
#
_cell.length_a   1.000
_cell.length_b   1.000
_cell.length_c   1.000
_cell.angle_alpha   90.00
_cell.angle_beta   90.00
_cell.angle_gamma   90.00
#
_symmetry.space_group_name_H-M   'P 1'
#
loop_
_entity.id
_entity.type
_entity.pdbx_description
1 polymer ?
#
loop_
_entity_poly.entity_id
_entity_poly.type
_entity_poly.pdbx_seq_one_letter_code
_entity_poly.pdbx_strand_id
1 'polypeptide(L)'
;MTKFNDYLKEQMKSPEFKAEYDALEPEFAIIQAIIDARKKKGLTQKDLSDKTGIAQGDISKLENGNANPSIRTLQRLASAMDMKLKIEFISN
;
A
#
# COMPACT_ATOMS: atom_id res chain seq x y z
N MET A 1 19.53 -8.55 -6.42
CA MET A 1 18.24 -8.63 -5.71
C MET A 1 17.43 -9.84 -6.21
N THR A 2 17.99 -11.05 -6.14
CA THR A 2 17.37 -12.30 -6.66
C THR A 2 16.93 -13.23 -5.53
N LYS A 3 17.73 -13.33 -4.47
CA LYS A 3 17.51 -14.29 -3.37
C LYS A 3 16.14 -14.20 -2.67
N PHE A 4 15.58 -13.00 -2.49
CA PHE A 4 14.26 -12.85 -1.84
C PHE A 4 13.12 -13.33 -2.74
N ASN A 5 13.12 -12.92 -4.02
CA ASN A 5 12.09 -13.33 -4.96
C ASN A 5 12.15 -14.84 -5.22
N ASP A 6 13.35 -15.40 -5.32
CA ASP A 6 13.55 -16.85 -5.48
C ASP A 6 13.05 -17.61 -4.23
N TYR A 7 13.36 -17.12 -3.03
CA TYR A 7 12.86 -17.68 -1.77
C TYR A 7 11.34 -17.60 -1.65
N LEU A 8 10.74 -16.45 -1.94
CA LEU A 8 9.29 -16.26 -1.90
C LEU A 8 8.60 -17.22 -2.88
N LYS A 9 9.13 -17.35 -4.10
CA LYS A 9 8.60 -18.26 -5.11
C LYS A 9 8.62 -19.73 -4.68
N GLU A 10 9.65 -20.15 -3.94
CA GLU A 10 9.69 -21.48 -3.33
C GLU A 10 8.66 -21.65 -2.22
N GLN A 11 8.49 -20.66 -1.33
CA GLN A 11 7.49 -20.70 -0.25
C GLN A 11 6.06 -20.73 -0.81
N MET A 12 5.78 -20.00 -1.89
CA MET A 12 4.47 -19.99 -2.56
C MET A 12 4.04 -21.34 -3.14
N LYS A 13 4.92 -22.34 -3.20
CA LYS A 13 4.55 -23.72 -3.59
C LYS A 13 3.80 -24.47 -2.48
N SER A 14 3.93 -24.06 -1.22
CA SER A 14 3.11 -24.60 -0.12
C SER A 14 1.69 -24.04 -0.21
N PRO A 15 0.65 -24.91 -0.25
CA PRO A 15 -0.74 -24.48 -0.24
C PRO A 15 -1.10 -23.63 0.98
N GLU A 16 -0.56 -23.97 2.15
CA GLU A 16 -0.80 -23.27 3.41
C GLU A 16 -0.20 -21.87 3.38
N PHE A 17 1.07 -21.75 2.96
CA PHE A 17 1.72 -20.45 2.81
C PHE A 17 1.02 -19.59 1.75
N LYS A 18 0.62 -20.19 0.63
CA LYS A 18 -0.10 -19.48 -0.44
C LYS A 18 -1.44 -18.93 0.06
N ALA A 19 -2.20 -19.72 0.81
CA ALA A 19 -3.49 -19.27 1.34
C ALA A 19 -3.35 -18.07 2.29
N GLU A 20 -2.37 -18.11 3.21
CA GLU A 20 -2.08 -16.98 4.11
C GLU A 20 -1.54 -15.75 3.34
N TYR A 21 -0.70 -15.96 2.33
CA TYR A 21 -0.20 -14.88 1.49
C TYR A 21 -1.31 -14.20 0.68
N ASP A 22 -2.18 -15.01 0.06
CA ASP A 22 -3.34 -14.53 -0.70
C ASP A 22 -4.31 -13.76 0.22
N ALA A 23 -4.44 -14.14 1.49
CA ALA A 23 -5.28 -13.40 2.46
C ALA A 23 -4.75 -11.99 2.78
N LEU A 24 -3.44 -11.74 2.61
CA LEU A 24 -2.80 -10.44 2.80
C LEU A 24 -2.80 -9.57 1.53
N GLU A 25 -3.22 -10.13 0.39
CA GLU A 25 -3.23 -9.45 -0.92
C GLU A 25 -3.94 -8.07 -0.90
N PRO A 26 -5.09 -7.89 -0.21
CA PRO A 26 -5.74 -6.57 -0.11
C PRO A 26 -4.87 -5.52 0.57
N GLU A 27 -4.10 -5.89 1.60
CA GLU A 27 -3.23 -4.97 2.32
C GLU A 27 -2.08 -4.49 1.42
N PHE A 28 -1.45 -5.43 0.70
CA PHE A 28 -0.42 -5.11 -0.29
C PHE A 28 -0.96 -4.23 -1.42
N ALA A 29 -2.18 -4.49 -1.89
CA ALA A 29 -2.82 -3.69 -2.92
C ALA A 29 -3.02 -2.23 -2.47
N ILE A 30 -3.46 -2.01 -1.23
CA ILE A 30 -3.62 -0.66 -0.67
C ILE A 30 -2.26 0.06 -0.59
N ILE A 31 -1.24 -0.61 -0.06
CA ILE A 31 0.11 -0.04 0.08
C ILE A 31 0.65 0.38 -1.30
N GLN A 32 0.55 -0.52 -2.27
CA GLN A 32 1.03 -0.29 -3.63
C GLN A 32 0.27 0.87 -4.30
N ALA A 33 -1.05 0.93 -4.12
CA ALA A 33 -1.88 2.01 -4.64
C ALA A 33 -1.48 3.40 -4.09
N ILE A 34 -1.13 3.48 -2.79
CA ILE A 34 -0.64 4.73 -2.18
C ILE A 34 0.69 5.14 -2.80
N ILE A 35 1.65 4.21 -2.89
CA ILE A 35 2.99 4.46 -3.44
C ILE A 35 2.88 4.93 -4.89
N ASP A 36 2.09 4.24 -5.70
CA ASP A 36 1.93 4.53 -7.12
C ASP A 36 1.23 5.86 -7.35
N ALA A 37 0.17 6.16 -6.60
CA ALA A 37 -0.50 7.46 -6.64
C ALA A 37 0.47 8.59 -6.30
N ARG A 38 1.27 8.44 -5.23
CA ARG A 38 2.24 9.44 -4.80
C ARG A 38 3.31 9.67 -5.86
N LYS A 39 3.89 8.60 -6.40
CA LYS A 39 4.91 8.66 -7.47
C LYS A 39 4.35 9.25 -8.75
N LYS A 40 3.12 8.88 -9.15
CA LYS A 40 2.44 9.41 -10.34
C LYS A 40 2.22 10.92 -10.26
N LYS A 41 2.01 11.46 -9.05
CA LYS A 41 1.90 12.90 -8.80
C LYS A 41 3.25 13.59 -8.57
N GLY A 42 4.37 12.86 -8.69
CA GLY A 42 5.72 13.40 -8.52
C GLY A 42 6.05 13.84 -7.09
N LEU A 43 5.35 13.30 -6.09
CA LEU A 43 5.47 13.74 -4.70
C LEU A 43 6.49 12.91 -3.93
N THR A 44 7.29 13.55 -3.10
CA THR A 44 8.02 12.86 -2.02
C THR A 44 7.07 12.53 -0.86
N GLN A 45 7.50 11.66 0.06
CA GLN A 45 6.75 11.42 1.30
C GLN A 45 6.62 12.69 2.14
N LYS A 46 7.60 13.59 2.07
CA LYS A 46 7.56 14.90 2.75
C LYS A 46 6.54 15.83 2.11
N ASP A 47 6.46 15.88 0.78
CA ASP A 47 5.45 16.69 0.09
C ASP A 47 4.04 16.20 0.41
N LEU A 48 3.85 14.88 0.46
CA LEU A 48 2.57 14.29 0.84
C LEU A 48 2.26 14.57 2.32
N SER A 49 3.26 14.56 3.20
CA SER A 49 3.14 14.97 4.60
C SER A 49 2.63 16.40 4.71
N ASP A 50 3.21 17.33 3.96
CA ASP A 50 2.84 18.74 3.99
C ASP A 50 1.44 19.00 3.45
N LYS A 51 1.06 18.29 2.37
CA LYS A 51 -0.28 18.40 1.79
C LYS A 51 -1.37 17.78 2.65
N THR A 52 -1.06 16.68 3.34
CA THR A 52 -2.05 15.95 4.14
C THR A 52 -2.11 16.47 5.56
N GLY A 53 -1.00 16.94 6.14
CA GLY A 53 -0.79 17.14 7.57
C GLY A 53 -0.55 15.84 8.36
N ILE A 54 -0.28 14.72 7.69
CA ILE A 54 0.12 13.45 8.33
C ILE A 54 1.63 13.49 8.48
N ALA A 55 2.18 13.04 9.60
CA ALA A 55 3.63 13.03 9.79
C ALA A 55 4.31 12.16 8.71
N GLN A 56 5.44 12.64 8.16
CA GLN A 56 6.21 11.90 7.15
C GLN A 56 6.54 10.46 7.61
N GLY A 57 6.89 10.29 8.89
CA GLY A 57 7.17 8.98 9.47
C GLY A 57 5.97 8.03 9.42
N ASP A 58 4.76 8.55 9.59
CA ASP A 58 3.54 7.73 9.51
C ASP A 58 3.17 7.41 8.06
N ILE A 59 3.43 8.33 7.11
CA ILE A 59 3.34 8.02 5.67
C ILE A 59 4.35 6.92 5.30
N SER A 60 5.56 6.98 5.83
CA SER A 60 6.56 5.93 5.62
C SER A 60 6.11 4.58 6.20
N LYS A 61 5.52 4.55 7.41
CA LYS A 61 4.95 3.31 7.97
C LYS A 61 3.84 2.75 7.10
N LEU A 62 2.95 3.61 6.59
CA LEU A 62 1.88 3.21 5.67
C LEU A 62 2.44 2.59 4.39
N GLU A 63 3.44 3.22 3.77
CA GLU A 63 4.06 2.71 2.54
C GLU A 63 4.92 1.45 2.75
N ASN A 64 5.33 1.16 3.97
CA ASN A 64 6.10 -0.04 4.31
C ASN A 64 5.24 -1.18 4.89
N GLY A 65 3.91 -1.03 4.92
CA GLY A 65 3.00 -2.04 5.46
C GLY A 65 3.03 -2.21 6.98
N ASN A 66 3.61 -1.25 7.70
CA ASN A 66 3.69 -1.28 9.16
C ASN A 66 2.52 -0.54 9.83
N ALA A 67 1.43 -0.31 9.09
CA ALA A 67 0.24 0.39 9.57
C ALA A 67 -1.01 -0.02 8.78
N ASN A 68 -2.16 -0.07 9.45
CA ASN A 68 -3.47 -0.30 8.85
C ASN A 68 -4.24 1.03 8.74
N PRO A 69 -4.25 1.69 7.56
CA PRO A 69 -4.93 2.97 7.40
C PRO A 69 -6.44 2.83 7.47
N SER A 70 -7.09 3.70 8.24
CA SER A 70 -8.54 3.87 8.15
C SER A 70 -8.96 4.38 6.77
N ILE A 71 -10.21 4.13 6.37
CA ILE A 71 -10.80 4.70 5.14
C ILE A 71 -10.68 6.23 5.13
N ARG A 72 -10.83 6.89 6.29
CA ARG A 72 -10.65 8.35 6.42
C ARG A 72 -9.23 8.79 6.06
N THR A 73 -8.23 8.02 6.48
CA THR A 73 -6.83 8.26 6.11
C THR A 73 -6.64 8.12 4.61
N LEU A 74 -7.18 7.06 4.01
CA LEU A 74 -7.12 6.83 2.56
C LEU A 74 -7.77 7.95 1.77
N GLN A 75 -8.93 8.45 2.20
CA GLN A 75 -9.61 9.60 1.59
C GLN A 75 -8.74 10.86 1.65
N ARG A 76 -8.13 11.14 2.81
CA ARG A 76 -7.25 12.31 3.01
C ARG A 76 -6.00 12.25 2.13
N LEU A 77 -5.38 11.07 2.01
CA LEU A 77 -4.27 10.82 1.09
C LEU A 77 -4.71 11.07 -0.36
N ALA A 78 -5.84 10.50 -0.78
CA ALA A 78 -6.37 10.68 -2.13
C ALA A 78 -6.64 12.16 -2.45
N SER A 79 -7.29 12.90 -1.54
CA SER A 79 -7.54 14.34 -1.71
C SER A 79 -6.25 15.15 -1.84
N ALA A 80 -5.24 14.87 -1.00
CA ALA A 80 -3.95 15.55 -1.08
C ALA A 80 -3.20 15.30 -2.39
N MET A 81 -3.46 14.15 -3.02
CA MET A 81 -2.92 13.78 -4.33
C MET A 81 -3.80 14.25 -5.50
N ASP A 82 -4.89 14.98 -5.25
CA ASP A 82 -5.88 15.33 -6.27
C ASP A 82 -6.40 14.09 -7.02
N MET A 83 -6.87 13.12 -6.22
CA MET A 83 -7.41 11.83 -6.64
C MET A 83 -8.66 11.50 -5.81
N LYS A 84 -9.37 10.44 -6.21
CA LYS A 84 -10.56 9.93 -5.51
C LYS A 84 -10.33 8.49 -5.09
N LEU A 85 -10.75 8.15 -3.87
CA LEU A 85 -10.79 6.77 -3.40
C LEU A 85 -11.99 6.06 -4.05
N LYS A 86 -11.72 4.95 -4.75
CA LYS A 86 -12.74 4.01 -5.25
C LYS A 86 -12.50 2.67 -4.55
N ILE A 87 -13.56 2.09 -4.00
CA ILE A 87 -13.54 0.74 -3.42
C ILE A 87 -14.56 -0.08 -4.18
N GLU A 88 -14.18 -1.29 -4.59
CA GLU A 88 -15.06 -2.22 -5.29
C GLU A 88 -14.87 -3.64 -4.75
N PHE A 89 -15.98 -4.39 -4.73
CA PHE A 89 -15.95 -5.83 -4.52
C PHE A 89 -15.87 -6.52 -5.88
N ILE A 90 -14.96 -7.48 -6.01
CA ILE A 90 -14.79 -8.29 -7.23
C ILE A 90 -15.25 -9.72 -6.97
N SER A 91 -15.52 -10.47 -8.03
CA SER A 91 -15.83 -11.90 -7.91
C SER A 91 -14.55 -12.69 -7.63
N ASN A 92 -14.65 -13.74 -6.81
CA ASN A 92 -13.56 -14.67 -6.50
C ASN A 92 -13.21 -15.57 -7.68
#